data_AF-A0A9X5H7I6-F1
#
_entry.id   AF-A0A9X5H7I6-F1
#
_cell.length_a   1.000
_cell.length_b   1.000
_cell.length_c   1.000
_cell.angle_alpha   90.00
_cell.angle_beta   90.00
_cell.angle_gamma   90.00
#
_symmetry.space_group_name_H-M   'P 1'
#
loop_
_entity.id
_entity.type
_entity.pdbx_description
1 polymer ?
#
loop_
_entity_poly.entity_id
_entity_poly.type
_entity_poly.pdbx_seq_one_letter_code
_entity_poly.pdbx_strand_id
1 'polypeptide(L)'
;MLGNALRHLLRHLQYVQQFMYFDDQLKCASNLSSRDVVVICSVQGTYPFRYNAIWNKIVSRGCKIVVITQNVESSYWNQADYIIPCGKTNANDTGKYSALIIIDMLLIHYMGKYCNIVN
;
A
#
# COMPACT_ATOMS: atom_id res chain seq x y z
N MET A 1 7.20 -12.96 -3.35
CA MET A 1 6.81 -13.39 -1.98
C MET A 1 5.78 -12.47 -1.34
N LEU A 2 6.08 -11.19 -1.09
CA LEU A 2 5.14 -10.24 -0.42
C LEU A 2 3.74 -10.19 -1.08
N GLY A 3 3.70 -10.11 -2.42
CA GLY A 3 2.43 -10.00 -3.15
C GLY A 3 1.56 -11.26 -3.11
N ASN A 4 2.13 -12.46 -2.94
CA ASN A 4 1.33 -13.69 -2.88
C ASN A 4 0.76 -13.93 -1.48
N ALA A 5 1.52 -13.60 -0.43
CA ALA A 5 1.06 -13.68 0.96
C ALA A 5 -0.09 -12.70 1.23
N LEU A 6 0.09 -11.44 0.81
CA LEU A 6 -0.95 -10.41 0.91
C LEU A 6 -2.22 -10.79 0.16
N ARG A 7 -2.12 -11.34 -1.04
CA ARG A 7 -3.28 -11.78 -1.81
C ARG A 7 -4.11 -12.85 -1.09
N HIS A 8 -3.49 -13.72 -0.32
CA HIS A 8 -4.22 -14.71 0.46
C HIS A 8 -5.01 -14.05 1.59
N LEU A 9 -4.39 -13.11 2.31
CA LEU A 9 -5.01 -12.44 3.45
C LEU A 9 -6.13 -11.48 3.03
N LEU A 10 -5.96 -10.78 1.90
CA LEU A 10 -6.92 -9.81 1.37
C LEU A 10 -8.16 -10.44 0.72
N ARG A 11 -8.12 -11.73 0.37
CA ARG A 11 -9.22 -12.43 -0.31
C ARG A 11 -10.51 -12.51 0.50
N HIS A 12 -10.43 -12.32 1.81
CA HIS A 12 -11.58 -12.34 2.71
C HIS A 12 -12.24 -10.96 2.90
N LEU A 13 -11.65 -9.90 2.34
CA LEU A 13 -12.17 -8.54 2.46
C LEU A 13 -12.86 -8.12 1.17
N GLN A 14 -14.16 -7.83 1.25
CA GLN A 14 -14.99 -7.47 0.09
C GLN A 14 -14.54 -6.19 -0.63
N TYR A 15 -13.67 -5.38 -0.01
CA TYR A 15 -13.29 -4.05 -0.50
C TYR A 15 -11.78 -3.85 -0.68
N VAL A 16 -10.98 -4.92 -0.69
CA VAL A 16 -9.54 -4.80 -0.93
C VAL A 16 -9.11 -5.55 -2.18
N GLN A 17 -8.38 -4.86 -3.05
CA GLN A 17 -7.84 -5.41 -4.28
C GLN A 17 -6.32 -5.24 -4.33
N GLN A 18 -5.63 -6.26 -4.86
CA GLN A 18 -4.18 -6.22 -5.04
C GLN A 18 -3.79 -6.53 -6.48
N PHE A 19 -2.99 -5.63 -7.04
CA PHE A 19 -2.50 -5.70 -8.41
C PHE A 19 -0.96 -5.80 -8.39
N MET A 20 -0.41 -6.79 -9.09
CA MET A 20 1.04 -7.05 -9.12
C MET A 20 1.68 -6.65 -10.45
N TYR A 21 0.92 -6.70 -11.54
CA TYR A 21 1.41 -6.36 -12.88
C TYR A 21 1.17 -4.88 -13.18
N PHE A 22 2.02 -4.33 -14.04
CA PHE A 22 2.00 -2.91 -14.38
C PHE A 22 0.65 -2.48 -14.97
N ASP A 23 0.17 -3.18 -15.99
CA ASP A 23 -1.07 -2.82 -16.70
C ASP A 23 -2.29 -2.86 -15.77
N ASP A 24 -2.36 -3.88 -14.91
CA ASP A 24 -3.42 -4.00 -13.91
C ASP A 24 -3.40 -2.86 -12.90
N GLN A 25 -2.21 -2.50 -12.41
CA GLN A 25 -2.04 -1.35 -11.50
C GLN A 25 -2.43 -0.03 -12.17
N LEU A 26 -2.03 0.17 -13.43
CA LEU A 26 -2.36 1.37 -14.19
C LEU A 26 -3.87 1.47 -14.47
N LYS A 27 -4.51 0.35 -14.82
CA LYS A 27 -5.95 0.26 -15.00
C LYS A 27 -6.70 0.54 -13.69
N CYS A 28 -6.25 -0.03 -12.57
CA CYS A 28 -6.81 0.26 -11.26
C CYS A 28 -6.67 1.75 -10.91
N ALA A 29 -5.45 2.30 -11.03
CA ALA A 29 -5.17 3.70 -10.73
C ALA A 29 -6.06 4.66 -11.55
N SER A 30 -6.39 4.27 -12.79
CA SER A 30 -7.26 5.06 -13.65
C SER A 30 -8.72 5.13 -13.18
N ASN A 31 -9.16 4.16 -12.38
CA ASN A 31 -10.54 4.04 -11.91
C ASN A 31 -10.74 4.49 -10.45
N LEU A 32 -9.68 4.85 -9.73
CA LEU A 32 -9.77 5.35 -8.35
C LEU A 32 -10.65 6.60 -8.25
N SER A 33 -11.19 6.87 -7.07
CA SER A 33 -11.99 8.04 -6.74
C SER A 33 -11.50 8.65 -5.41
N SER A 34 -12.02 9.82 -5.05
CA SER A 34 -11.71 10.47 -3.77
C SER A 34 -12.20 9.69 -2.54
N ARG A 35 -13.03 8.66 -2.73
CA ARG A 35 -13.50 7.77 -1.66
C ARG A 35 -12.57 6.59 -1.41
N ASP A 36 -11.60 6.37 -2.28
CA ASP A 36 -10.70 5.23 -2.20
C ASP A 36 -9.46 5.53 -1.35
N VAL A 37 -8.85 4.46 -0.86
CA VAL A 37 -7.55 4.49 -0.16
C VAL A 37 -6.58 3.61 -0.94
N VAL A 38 -5.42 4.16 -1.26
CA VAL A 38 -4.32 3.43 -1.88
C VAL A 38 -3.24 3.18 -0.85
N VAL A 39 -2.83 1.92 -0.72
CA VAL A 39 -1.69 1.51 0.11
C VAL A 39 -0.54 1.10 -0.81
N ILE A 40 0.55 1.86 -0.79
CA ILE A 40 1.77 1.58 -1.57
C ILE A 40 2.83 1.00 -0.66
N CYS A 41 3.29 -0.20 -0.97
CA CYS A 41 4.42 -0.82 -0.28
C CYS A 41 5.69 -0.66 -1.13
N SER A 42 6.57 0.25 -0.72
CA SER A 42 7.82 0.52 -1.42
C SER A 42 8.96 0.66 -0.41
N VAL A 43 9.53 -0.48 0.01
CA VAL A 43 10.58 -0.53 1.06
C VAL A 43 11.70 0.47 0.80
N GLN A 44 12.26 0.51 -0.42
CA GLN A 44 13.37 1.41 -0.77
C GLN A 44 12.94 2.82 -1.21
N GLY A 45 11.64 3.10 -1.29
CA GLY A 45 11.18 4.44 -1.67
C GLY A 45 11.05 4.70 -3.18
N THR A 46 11.27 3.68 -4.03
CA THR A 46 11.50 3.90 -5.47
C THR A 46 10.25 3.85 -6.35
N TYR A 47 9.06 3.58 -5.78
CA TYR A 47 7.84 3.38 -6.56
C TYR A 47 7.45 4.60 -7.42
N PRO A 48 7.45 5.86 -6.91
CA PRO A 48 7.06 7.03 -7.71
C PRO A 48 8.01 7.30 -8.89
N PHE A 49 9.30 6.97 -8.72
CA PHE A 49 10.29 7.09 -9.77
C PHE A 49 10.15 5.98 -10.82
N ARG A 50 10.04 4.71 -10.38
CA ARG A 50 9.99 3.55 -11.28
C ARG A 50 8.66 3.41 -12.02
N TYR A 51 7.56 3.82 -11.39
CA TYR A 51 6.20 3.67 -11.89
C TYR A 51 5.49 5.01 -11.96
N ASN A 52 6.18 6.02 -12.50
CA ASN A 52 5.72 7.41 -12.55
C ASN A 52 4.33 7.58 -13.18
N ALA A 53 4.03 6.85 -14.25
CA ALA A 53 2.71 6.88 -14.88
C ALA A 53 1.58 6.44 -13.93
N ILE A 54 1.81 5.40 -13.13
CA ILE A 54 0.85 4.91 -12.14
C ILE A 54 0.75 5.90 -10.98
N TRP A 55 1.89 6.38 -10.47
CA TRP A 55 1.95 7.35 -9.38
C TRP A 55 1.19 8.65 -9.71
N ASN A 56 1.49 9.27 -10.85
CA ASN A 56 0.81 10.50 -11.26
C ASN A 56 -0.69 10.28 -11.42
N LYS A 57 -1.09 9.09 -11.91
CA LYS A 57 -2.50 8.74 -11.98
C LYS A 57 -3.11 8.72 -10.58
N ILE A 58 -2.56 7.96 -9.63
CA ILE A 58 -3.03 7.90 -8.23
C ILE A 58 -3.20 9.30 -7.64
N VAL A 59 -2.14 10.12 -7.72
CA VAL A 59 -2.12 11.49 -7.18
C VAL A 59 -3.24 12.34 -7.80
N SER A 60 -3.45 12.25 -9.11
CA SER A 60 -4.48 13.02 -9.80
C SER A 60 -5.93 12.66 -9.43
N ARG A 61 -6.16 11.51 -8.79
CA ARG A 61 -7.52 11.04 -8.45
C ARG A 61 -8.03 11.54 -7.11
N GLY A 62 -7.18 12.17 -6.29
CA GLY A 62 -7.57 12.72 -4.99
C GLY A 62 -8.01 11.68 -3.97
N CYS A 63 -7.64 10.41 -4.16
CA CYS A 63 -7.80 9.36 -3.16
C CYS A 63 -6.83 9.58 -1.99
N LYS A 64 -7.09 8.92 -0.85
CA LYS A 64 -6.13 8.91 0.26
C LYS A 64 -4.95 7.99 -0.06
N ILE A 65 -3.73 8.45 0.19
CA ILE A 65 -2.49 7.74 -0.14
C ILE A 65 -1.73 7.40 1.14
N VAL A 66 -1.57 6.10 1.41
CA VAL A 66 -0.76 5.56 2.50
C VAL A 66 0.48 4.88 1.92
N VAL A 67 1.66 5.26 2.40
CA VAL A 67 2.94 4.69 1.93
C VAL A 67 3.61 3.95 3.06
N ILE A 68 4.03 2.71 2.80
CA ILE A 68 4.85 1.90 3.70
C ILE A 68 6.27 1.83 3.10
N THR A 69 7.24 2.45 3.77
CA THR A 69 8.61 2.61 3.26
C THR A 69 9.64 2.76 4.36
N GLN A 70 10.92 2.52 4.04
CA GLN A 70 12.04 2.89 4.90
C GLN A 70 12.56 4.30 4.60
N ASN A 71 12.33 4.76 3.37
CA ASN A 71 12.81 6.04 2.90
C ASN A 71 11.77 7.14 3.14
N VAL A 72 11.51 7.42 4.41
CA VAL A 72 10.45 8.35 4.85
C VAL A 72 10.75 9.81 4.50
N GLU A 73 12.03 10.15 4.34
CA GLU A 73 12.49 11.52 4.05
C GLU A 73 12.50 11.84 2.55
N SER A 74 12.16 10.88 1.68
CA SER A 74 12.13 11.12 0.25
C SER A 74 11.06 12.13 -0.13
N SER A 75 11.46 13.18 -0.85
CA SER A 75 10.54 14.19 -1.40
C SER A 75 9.49 13.60 -2.35
N TYR A 76 9.70 12.38 -2.88
CA TYR A 76 8.71 11.67 -3.67
C TYR A 76 7.42 11.39 -2.90
N TRP A 77 7.48 11.39 -1.57
CA TRP A 77 6.33 11.13 -0.71
C TRP A 77 5.60 12.38 -0.23
N ASN A 78 5.96 13.58 -0.72
CA ASN A 78 5.30 14.83 -0.36
C ASN A 78 3.80 14.86 -0.68
N GLN A 79 3.32 13.99 -1.56
CA GLN A 79 1.90 13.87 -1.95
C GLN A 79 1.18 12.72 -1.22
N ALA A 80 1.88 11.96 -0.36
CA ALA A 80 1.25 10.95 0.48
C ALA A 80 0.54 11.62 1.66
N ASP A 81 -0.65 11.13 2.03
CA ASP A 81 -1.35 11.59 3.24
C ASP A 81 -0.70 11.00 4.50
N TYR A 82 -0.22 9.76 4.43
CA TYR A 82 0.38 9.06 5.55
C TYR A 82 1.60 8.26 5.11
N ILE A 83 2.68 8.32 5.89
CA ILE A 83 3.88 7.52 5.69
C ILE A 83 4.09 6.66 6.94
N ILE A 84 4.11 5.34 6.76
CA ILE A 84 4.37 4.36 7.82
C ILE A 84 5.80 3.82 7.63
N PRO A 85 6.73 4.09 8.56
CA PRO A 85 8.07 3.57 8.48
C PRO A 85 8.09 2.04 8.64
N CYS A 86 8.74 1.31 7.73
CA CYS A 86 8.92 -0.15 7.82
C CYS A 86 10.38 -0.55 8.15
N GLY A 87 10.98 0.18 9.08
CA GLY A 87 12.36 0.00 9.53
C GLY A 87 13.36 0.93 8.83
N LYS A 88 14.64 0.81 9.19
CA LYS A 88 15.72 1.70 8.73
C LYS A 88 16.66 1.06 7.70
N THR A 89 16.68 -0.27 7.62
CA THR A 89 17.55 -1.01 6.69
C THR A 89 16.78 -2.18 6.10
N ASN A 90 17.07 -2.57 4.86
CA ASN A 90 16.56 -3.81 4.28
C ASN A 90 17.62 -4.94 4.33
N ALA A 91 18.54 -4.89 5.31
CA ALA A 91 19.45 -5.99 5.54
C ALA A 91 18.64 -7.25 5.86
N ASN A 92 18.95 -8.36 5.19
CA ASN A 92 18.26 -9.64 5.36
C ASN A 92 16.74 -9.56 5.16
N ASP A 93 16.26 -8.68 4.27
CA ASP A 93 14.83 -8.50 3.95
C ASP A 93 13.94 -8.07 5.12
N THR A 94 14.54 -7.61 6.22
CA THR A 94 13.83 -7.10 7.40
C THR A 94 12.80 -6.04 7.05
N GLY A 95 13.10 -5.14 6.12
CA GLY A 95 12.15 -4.13 5.63
C GLY A 95 10.91 -4.70 4.95
N LYS A 96 11.06 -5.79 4.19
CA LYS A 96 9.93 -6.48 3.56
C LYS A 96 9.06 -7.17 4.61
N TYR A 97 9.67 -7.83 5.59
CA TYR A 97 8.93 -8.48 6.68
C TYR A 97 8.21 -7.46 7.57
N SER A 98 8.85 -6.33 7.91
CA SER A 98 8.21 -5.24 8.64
C SER A 98 7.02 -4.67 7.87
N ALA A 99 7.15 -4.45 6.56
CA ALA A 99 6.04 -4.00 5.73
C ALA A 99 4.88 -5.01 5.73
N LEU A 100 5.17 -6.31 5.70
CA LEU A 100 4.14 -7.35 5.79
C LEU A 100 3.40 -7.31 7.12
N ILE A 101 4.14 -7.25 8.24
CA ILE A 101 3.56 -7.16 9.60
C ILE A 101 2.69 -5.91 9.75
N ILE A 102 3.12 -4.77 9.21
CA ILE A 102 2.32 -3.54 9.23
C ILE A 102 1.00 -3.75 8.51
N ILE A 103 1.01 -4.38 7.34
CA ILE A 103 -0.22 -4.66 6.60
C ILE A 103 -1.11 -5.62 7.38
N ASP A 104 -0.54 -6.67 7.97
CA ASP A 104 -1.29 -7.60 8.82
C ASP A 104 -1.95 -6.86 10.00
N MET A 105 -1.24 -5.95 10.66
CA MET A 105 -1.79 -5.11 11.72
C MET A 105 -2.92 -4.21 11.24
N LEU A 106 -2.76 -3.55 10.08
CA LEU A 106 -3.83 -2.73 9.48
C LEU A 106 -5.08 -3.56 9.19
N LEU A 107 -4.89 -4.78 8.70
CA LEU A 107 -5.99 -5.67 8.33
C LEU A 107 -6.67 -6.26 9.57
N ILE A 108 -5.91 -6.68 10.59
CA ILE A 108 -6.45 -7.12 11.89
C ILE A 108 -7.24 -5.99 12.53
N HIS A 109 -6.72 -4.76 12.52
CA HIS A 109 -7.42 -3.60 13.06
C HIS A 109 -8.72 -3.30 12.28
N TYR A 110 -8.66 -3.35 10.95
CA TYR A 110 -9.84 -3.19 10.10
C TYR A 110 -10.90 -4.25 10.40
N MET A 111 -10.52 -5.53 10.46
CA MET A 111 -11.44 -6.63 10.78
C MET A 111 -12.01 -6.49 12.19
N GLY A 112 -11.17 -6.17 13.19
CA GLY A 112 -11.61 -5.96 14.55
C GLY A 112 -12.62 -4.81 14.70
N LYS A 113 -12.53 -3.79 13.84
CA LYS A 113 -13.42 -2.63 13.87
C LYS A 113 -14.72 -2.84 13.07
N TYR A 114 -14.66 -3.53 11.93
CA TYR A 114 -15.77 -3.57 10.97
C TYR A 114 -16.32 -4.98 10.71
N CYS A 115 -15.55 -6.04 10.92
CA CYS A 115 -16.00 -7.42 10.75
C CYS A 115 -16.52 -8.04 12.05
N ASN A 116 -16.11 -7.53 13.22
CA ASN A 116 -16.62 -7.96 14.52
C ASN A 116 -17.93 -7.27 14.96
N ILE A 117 -18.70 -6.69 14.04
CA ILE A 117 -20.07 -6.24 14.35
C ILE A 117 -21.04 -7.34 13.93
N VAL A 118 -21.01 -8.45 14.69
CA VAL A 118 -22.14 -9.37 14.79
C VAL A 118 -22.26 -9.79 16.26
N ASN A 119 -23.29 -9.23 16.89
CA ASN A 119 -23.91 -9.54 18.19
C ASN A 119 -23.16 -9.12 19.47
#